data_AF-A0A3S0L1Z3-F1
#
_entry.id   AF-A0A3S0L1Z3-F1
#
_cell.length_a   1.000
_cell.length_b   1.000
_cell.length_c   1.000
_cell.angle_alpha   90.00
_cell.angle_beta   90.00
_cell.angle_gamma   90.00
#
_symmetry.space_group_name_H-M   'P 1'
#
loop_
_entity.id
_entity.type
_entity.pdbx_description
1 polymer ?
#
loop_
_entity_poly.entity_id
_entity_poly.type
_entity_poly.pdbx_seq_one_letter_code
_entity_poly.pdbx_strand_id
1 'polypeptide(L)'
;MNRPRSACGRFLLGHRSGEDAMGQVIVLKHVRLAKAFQAVEAAAQSLDAELLSLRALRGAGLPDFAEEAAMLRAYVRTLTVLLQAMPAEDVDSAGLSERYTKATATVGRCAENLSGFFASPTPVALGTTA
;
A
#
# COMPACT_ATOMS: atom_id res chain seq x y z
N MET A 1 71.15 3.79 32.74
CA MET A 1 70.22 2.99 31.91
C MET A 1 68.80 3.47 32.20
N ASN A 2 68.27 4.33 31.33
CA ASN A 2 66.97 5.00 31.47
C ASN A 2 65.83 4.11 30.95
N ARG A 3 64.76 3.96 31.73
CA ARG A 3 63.44 3.49 31.24
C ARG A 3 62.53 4.72 31.06
N PRO A 4 61.94 4.96 29.88
CA PRO A 4 60.91 5.98 29.74
C PRO A 4 59.53 5.44 30.12
N ARG A 5 58.78 6.31 30.81
CA ARG A 5 57.41 6.13 31.29
C ARG A 5 56.42 6.38 30.14
N SER A 6 55.28 5.70 30.28
CA SER A 6 53.96 5.93 29.67
C SER A 6 53.67 7.37 29.22
N ALA A 7 53.14 7.53 28.00
CA ALA A 7 51.93 8.31 27.66
C ALA A 7 51.90 8.62 26.15
N CYS A 8 50.94 8.05 25.41
CA CYS A 8 50.26 8.76 24.32
C CYS A 8 49.01 7.98 23.87
N GLY A 9 48.07 7.81 24.81
CA GLY A 9 46.68 7.57 24.45
C GLY A 9 46.05 8.91 24.08
N ARG A 10 46.00 9.23 22.79
CA ARG A 10 45.11 10.29 22.28
C ARG A 10 44.48 9.81 20.98
N PHE A 11 43.64 8.80 21.14
CA PHE A 11 42.68 8.41 20.12
C PHE A 11 41.68 9.56 19.97
N LEU A 12 41.73 10.25 18.84
CA LEU A 12 40.73 11.23 18.42
C LEU A 12 39.43 10.50 18.05
N LEU A 13 38.70 10.00 19.05
CA LEU A 13 37.28 9.65 18.89
C LEU A 13 36.44 10.89 19.18
N GLY A 14 36.57 11.87 18.29
CA GLY A 14 35.65 13.01 18.22
C GLY A 14 34.53 12.68 17.24
N HIS A 15 33.32 12.45 17.76
CA HIS A 15 32.04 12.71 17.12
C HIS A 15 31.86 12.31 15.63
N ARG A 16 31.48 11.06 15.37
CA ARG A 16 30.71 10.68 14.15
C ARG A 16 29.65 9.59 14.37
N SER A 17 29.43 9.11 15.60
CA SER A 17 28.58 7.93 15.82
C SER A 17 27.07 8.22 15.86
N GLY A 18 26.64 9.48 15.96
CA GLY A 18 25.22 9.85 16.04
C GLY A 18 24.56 10.11 14.67
N GLU A 19 25.28 10.76 13.75
CA GLU A 19 24.78 11.09 12.41
C GLU A 19 24.67 9.84 11.52
N ASP A 20 25.63 8.91 11.61
CA ASP A 20 25.58 7.66 10.85
C ASP A 20 24.44 6.73 11.33
N ALA A 21 24.18 6.68 12.63
CA ALA A 21 23.06 5.92 13.20
C ALA A 21 21.70 6.53 12.81
N MET A 22 21.58 7.86 12.86
CA MET A 22 20.36 8.56 12.43
C MET A 22 20.13 8.40 10.93
N GLY A 23 21.19 8.51 10.11
CA GLY A 23 21.14 8.24 8.68
C GLY A 23 20.71 6.81 8.34
N GLN A 24 21.24 5.80 9.03
CA GLN A 24 20.84 4.40 8.85
C GLN A 24 19.38 4.15 9.23
N VAL A 25 18.88 4.76 10.31
CA VAL A 25 17.47 4.64 10.73
C VAL A 25 16.54 5.29 9.70
N ILE A 26 16.90 6.47 9.17
CA ILE A 26 16.14 7.17 8.12
C ILE A 26 16.10 6.33 6.84
N VAL A 27 17.25 5.77 6.41
CA VAL A 27 17.32 4.89 5.22
C VAL A 27 16.47 3.63 5.41
N LEU A 28 16.55 2.97 6.57
CA LEU A 28 15.74 1.78 6.85
C LEU A 28 14.23 2.10 6.87
N LYS A 29 13.84 3.26 7.42
CA LYS A 29 12.46 3.74 7.40
C LYS A 29 11.98 3.92 5.96
N HIS A 30 12.74 4.61 5.12
CA HIS A 30 12.41 4.85 3.71
C HIS A 30 12.35 3.56 2.89
N VAL A 31 13.27 2.61 3.11
CA VAL A 31 13.26 1.31 2.41
C VAL A 31 12.03 0.49 2.78
N ARG A 32 11.63 0.47 4.06
CA ARG A 32 10.41 -0.24 4.50
C ARG A 32 9.16 0.39 3.89
N LEU A 33 9.10 1.72 3.89
CA LEU A 33 8.00 2.46 3.29
C LEU A 33 7.90 2.20 1.78
N ALA A 34 9.02 2.28 1.05
CA ALA A 34 9.06 2.00 -0.39
C ALA A 34 8.61 0.56 -0.73
N LYS A 35 9.00 -0.44 0.08
CA LYS A 35 8.55 -1.82 -0.08
C LYS A 35 7.06 -1.99 0.21
N ALA A 36 6.53 -1.31 1.24
CA ALA A 36 5.10 -1.29 1.52
C ALA A 36 4.32 -0.71 0.33
N PHE A 37 4.81 0.38 -0.28
CA PHE A 37 4.22 0.93 -1.50
C PHE A 37 4.23 -0.05 -2.66
N GLN A 38 5.35 -0.72 -2.90
CA GLN A 38 5.44 -1.69 -3.98
C GLN A 38 4.45 -2.85 -3.78
N ALA A 39 4.26 -3.31 -2.53
CA ALA A 39 3.29 -4.35 -2.21
C ALA A 39 1.85 -3.87 -2.41
N VAL A 40 1.52 -2.65 -1.96
CA VAL A 40 0.19 -2.05 -2.16
C VAL A 40 -0.10 -1.82 -3.64
N GLU A 41 0.88 -1.35 -4.41
CA GLU A 41 0.75 -1.14 -5.86
C GLU A 41 0.49 -2.47 -6.59
N ALA A 42 1.28 -3.51 -6.30
CA ALA A 42 1.09 -4.83 -6.90
C ALA A 42 -0.27 -5.44 -6.53
N ALA A 43 -0.69 -5.30 -5.27
CA ALA A 43 -2.00 -5.75 -4.81
C ALA A 43 -3.14 -5.02 -5.53
N ALA A 44 -3.03 -3.70 -5.70
CA ALA A 44 -4.05 -2.90 -6.39
C ALA A 44 -4.12 -3.25 -7.89
N GLN A 45 -2.99 -3.53 -8.54
CA GLN A 45 -2.97 -3.98 -9.94
C GLN A 45 -3.58 -5.37 -10.12
N SER A 46 -3.29 -6.32 -9.21
CA SER A 46 -3.92 -7.65 -9.23
C SER A 46 -5.43 -7.53 -9.11
N LEU A 47 -5.90 -6.71 -8.16
CA LEU A 47 -7.31 -6.46 -7.93
C LEU A 47 -8.01 -5.84 -9.14
N ASP A 48 -7.39 -4.87 -9.81
CA ASP A 48 -7.96 -4.25 -11.01
C ASP A 48 -8.14 -5.28 -12.14
N ALA A 49 -7.17 -6.19 -12.32
CA ALA A 49 -7.26 -7.28 -13.29
C ALA A 49 -8.36 -8.30 -12.95
N GLU A 50 -8.52 -8.65 -11.67
CA GLU A 50 -9.62 -9.51 -11.21
C GLU A 50 -10.99 -8.88 -11.48
N LEU A 51 -11.13 -7.58 -11.21
CA LEU A 51 -12.37 -6.83 -11.49
C LEU A 51 -12.71 -6.78 -12.97
N LEU A 52 -11.71 -6.55 -13.83
CA LEU A 52 -11.89 -6.61 -15.29
C LEU A 52 -12.35 -8.01 -15.74
N SER A 53 -11.81 -9.06 -15.14
CA SER A 53 -12.18 -10.44 -15.45
C SER A 53 -13.62 -10.73 -15.05
N LEU A 54 -14.03 -10.34 -13.82
CA LEU A 54 -15.42 -10.47 -13.37
C LEU A 54 -16.40 -9.70 -14.25
N ARG A 55 -16.01 -8.53 -14.77
CA ARG A 55 -16.84 -7.76 -15.71
C ARG A 55 -17.04 -8.50 -17.02
N ALA A 56 -15.98 -9.09 -17.56
CA ALA A 56 -16.05 -9.86 -18.80
C ALA A 56 -16.95 -11.09 -18.62
N LEU A 57 -16.85 -11.79 -17.49
CA LEU A 57 -17.71 -12.94 -17.17
C LEU A 57 -19.18 -12.53 -17.06
N ARG A 58 -19.49 -11.42 -16.36
CA ARG A 58 -20.85 -10.87 -16.30
C ARG A 58 -21.37 -10.48 -17.70
N GLY A 59 -20.53 -9.86 -18.53
CA GLY A 59 -20.85 -9.52 -19.92
C GLY A 59 -21.14 -10.74 -20.80
N ALA A 60 -20.55 -11.89 -20.48
CA ALA A 60 -20.84 -13.18 -21.10
C ALA A 60 -22.14 -13.85 -20.59
N GLY A 61 -22.89 -13.19 -19.70
CA GLY A 61 -24.16 -13.71 -19.18
C GLY A 61 -24.01 -14.71 -18.04
N LEU A 62 -22.83 -14.82 -17.42
CA LEU A 62 -22.64 -15.61 -16.21
C LEU A 62 -23.35 -14.96 -15.01
N PRO A 63 -23.77 -15.78 -14.01
CA PRO A 63 -24.46 -15.30 -12.83
C PRO A 63 -23.63 -14.29 -12.03
N ASP A 64 -24.31 -13.57 -11.13
CA ASP A 64 -23.68 -12.54 -10.31
C ASP A 64 -22.70 -13.14 -9.28
N PHE A 65 -21.63 -12.39 -8.99
CA PHE A 65 -20.50 -12.81 -8.15
C PHE A 65 -20.51 -12.07 -6.81
N ALA A 66 -21.59 -12.26 -6.04
CA ALA A 66 -21.87 -11.45 -4.85
C ALA A 66 -20.86 -11.68 -3.71
N GLU A 67 -20.42 -12.93 -3.51
CA GLU A 67 -19.45 -13.29 -2.48
C GLU A 67 -18.05 -12.79 -2.84
N GLU A 68 -17.62 -13.02 -4.08
CA GLU A 68 -16.35 -12.53 -4.60
C GLU A 68 -16.29 -11.01 -4.48
N ALA A 69 -17.34 -10.31 -4.87
CA ALA A 69 -17.34 -8.86 -4.74
C ALA A 69 -17.39 -8.35 -3.29
N ALA A 70 -17.99 -9.09 -2.35
CA ALA A 70 -17.89 -8.74 -0.93
C ALA A 70 -16.44 -8.84 -0.44
N MET A 71 -15.74 -9.90 -0.85
CA MET A 71 -14.30 -10.08 -0.59
C MET A 71 -13.47 -8.96 -1.23
N LEU A 72 -13.71 -8.63 -2.50
CA LEU A 72 -12.98 -7.57 -3.20
C LEU A 72 -13.22 -6.19 -2.56
N ARG A 73 -14.42 -5.89 -2.06
CA ARG A 73 -14.68 -4.66 -1.29
C ARG A 73 -13.88 -4.62 0.01
N ALA A 74 -13.82 -5.73 0.74
CA ALA A 74 -13.01 -5.81 1.95
C ALA A 74 -11.52 -5.58 1.63
N TYR A 75 -11.06 -6.07 0.48
CA TYR A 75 -9.69 -5.87 0.02
C TYR A 75 -9.40 -4.41 -0.36
N VAL A 76 -10.27 -3.76 -1.15
CA VAL A 76 -10.18 -2.30 -1.42
C VAL A 76 -10.13 -1.49 -0.13
N ARG A 77 -11.00 -1.80 0.83
CA ARG A 77 -11.03 -1.12 2.13
C ARG A 77 -9.70 -1.28 2.88
N THR A 78 -9.14 -2.49 2.87
CA THR A 78 -7.83 -2.76 3.49
C THR A 78 -6.73 -1.93 2.84
N LEU A 79 -6.65 -1.91 1.51
CA LEU A 79 -5.66 -1.10 0.78
C LEU A 79 -5.82 0.41 1.05
N THR A 80 -7.07 0.88 1.15
CA THR A 80 -7.38 2.28 1.47
C THR A 80 -6.88 2.65 2.87
N VAL A 81 -7.15 1.80 3.87
CA VAL A 81 -6.68 2.01 5.25
C VAL A 81 -5.15 2.00 5.31
N LEU A 82 -4.50 1.08 4.59
CA LEU A 82 -3.03 1.02 4.54
C LEU A 82 -2.43 2.29 3.94
N LEU A 83 -3.03 2.87 2.90
CA LEU A 83 -2.59 4.14 2.32
C LEU A 83 -2.82 5.31 3.29
N GLN A 84 -3.98 5.37 3.94
CA GLN A 84 -4.31 6.43 4.91
C GLN A 84 -3.46 6.39 6.18
N ALA A 85 -2.95 5.22 6.55
CA ALA A 85 -2.05 5.06 7.69
C ALA A 85 -0.63 5.61 7.43
N MET A 86 -0.32 6.04 6.20
CA MET A 86 0.97 6.61 5.84
C MET A 86 0.94 8.14 5.97
N PRO A 87 1.76 8.75 6.84
CA PRO A 87 1.81 10.20 7.00
C PRO A 87 2.33 10.87 5.72
N ALA A 88 1.73 11.99 5.32
CA ALA A 88 2.11 12.70 4.09
C ALA A 88 3.57 13.20 4.16
N GLU A 89 4.00 13.66 5.34
CA GLU A 89 5.37 14.09 5.58
C GLU A 89 6.40 12.98 5.35
N ASP A 90 6.05 11.73 5.67
CA ASP A 90 6.93 10.57 5.51
C ASP A 90 7.00 10.11 4.04
N VAL A 91 5.90 10.28 3.30
CA VAL A 91 5.84 10.01 1.86
C VAL A 91 6.70 11.02 1.10
N ASP A 92 6.59 12.30 1.44
CA ASP A 92 7.34 13.38 0.80
C ASP A 92 8.83 13.31 1.14
N SER A 93 9.19 13.07 2.42
CA SER A 93 10.60 12.95 2.83
C SER A 93 11.31 11.76 2.19
N ALA A 94 10.57 10.72 1.83
CA ALA A 94 11.07 9.54 1.15
C ALA A 94 11.09 9.67 -0.39
N GLY A 95 10.56 10.77 -0.96
CA GLY A 95 10.43 10.94 -2.40
C GLY A 95 9.45 9.97 -3.05
N LEU A 96 8.41 9.56 -2.32
CA LEU A 96 7.45 8.53 -2.74
C LEU A 96 6.11 9.09 -3.20
N SER A 97 5.96 10.42 -3.28
CA SER A 97 4.69 11.11 -3.57
C SER A 97 4.06 10.68 -4.90
N GLU A 98 4.87 10.46 -5.94
CA GLU A 98 4.38 9.93 -7.23
C GLU A 98 3.81 8.51 -7.09
N ARG A 99 4.51 7.63 -6.38
CA ARG A 99 4.06 6.25 -6.13
C ARG A 99 2.82 6.21 -5.25
N TYR A 100 2.77 7.04 -4.22
CA TYR A 100 1.58 7.20 -3.39
C TYR A 100 0.38 7.66 -4.21
N THR A 101 0.57 8.64 -5.09
CA THR A 101 -0.48 9.13 -6.00
C THR A 101 -0.97 8.03 -6.93
N LYS A 102 -0.04 7.27 -7.55
CA LYS A 102 -0.38 6.15 -8.44
C LYS A 102 -1.14 5.03 -7.72
N ALA A 103 -0.69 4.66 -6.51
CA ALA A 103 -1.35 3.65 -5.69
C ALA A 103 -2.76 4.09 -5.31
N THR A 104 -2.91 5.34 -4.82
CA THR A 104 -4.21 5.93 -4.46
C THR A 104 -5.17 5.96 -5.65
N ALA A 105 -4.69 6.41 -6.83
CA ALA A 105 -5.50 6.43 -8.04
C ALA A 105 -5.94 5.01 -8.46
N THR A 106 -5.08 4.00 -8.30
CA THR A 106 -5.40 2.61 -8.65
C THR A 106 -6.42 2.01 -7.69
N VAL A 107 -6.27 2.22 -6.38
CA VAL A 107 -7.26 1.79 -5.38
C VAL A 107 -8.59 2.51 -5.58
N GLY A 108 -8.58 3.80 -5.91
CA GLY A 108 -9.78 4.57 -6.26
C GLY A 108 -10.53 3.99 -7.46
N ARG A 109 -9.83 3.68 -8.56
CA ARG A 109 -10.44 3.00 -9.72
C ARG A 109 -11.02 1.63 -9.36
N CYS A 110 -10.35 0.85 -8.51
CA CYS A 110 -10.90 -0.44 -8.04
C CYS A 110 -12.21 -0.25 -7.27
N ALA A 111 -12.29 0.79 -6.41
CA ALA A 111 -13.49 1.12 -5.64
C ALA A 111 -14.65 1.55 -6.54
N GLU A 112 -14.41 2.47 -7.47
CA GLU A 112 -15.39 2.88 -8.49
C GLU A 112 -15.86 1.67 -9.28
N ASN A 113 -14.92 0.80 -9.66
CA ASN A 113 -15.22 -0.36 -10.46
C ASN A 113 -16.18 -1.32 -9.77
N LEU A 114 -15.96 -1.57 -8.47
CA LEU A 114 -16.82 -2.38 -7.61
C LEU A 114 -18.20 -1.76 -7.37
N SER A 115 -18.28 -0.43 -7.23
CA SER A 115 -19.57 0.24 -7.02
C SER A 115 -20.54 0.03 -8.19
N GLY A 116 -20.00 -0.03 -9.43
CA GLY A 116 -20.79 -0.27 -10.64
C GLY A 116 -21.29 -1.70 -10.84
N PHE A 117 -20.79 -2.69 -10.07
CA PHE A 117 -21.28 -4.07 -10.15
C PHE A 117 -22.65 -4.25 -9.46
N PHE A 118 -22.96 -3.45 -8.43
CA PHE A 118 -24.09 -3.72 -7.53
C PHE A 118 -25.18 -2.65 -7.54
N ALA A 119 -25.15 -1.73 -8.50
CA ALA A 119 -26.16 -0.67 -8.63
C ALA A 119 -27.50 -1.16 -9.24
N SER A 120 -27.72 -2.46 -9.40
CA SER A 120 -29.01 -2.99 -9.83
C SER A 120 -29.56 -3.96 -8.78
N PRO A 121 -30.41 -3.51 -7.85
CA PRO A 121 -31.41 -4.42 -7.31
C PRO A 121 -32.31 -4.78 -8.49
N THR A 122 -32.06 -5.92 -9.13
CA THR A 122 -33.10 -6.53 -9.97
C THR A 122 -34.32 -6.68 -9.06
N PRO A 123 -35.44 -5.97 -9.33
CA PRO A 123 -36.63 -6.20 -8.56
C PRO A 123 -37.02 -7.65 -8.85
N VAL A 124 -36.85 -8.52 -7.85
CA VAL A 124 -37.47 -9.83 -7.86
C VAL A 124 -38.95 -9.52 -7.94
N ALA A 125 -39.54 -9.68 -9.13
CA ALA A 125 -40.97 -9.68 -9.29
C ALA A 125 -41.47 -10.83 -8.41
N LEU A 126 -41.88 -10.51 -7.18
CA LEU A 126 -42.71 -11.41 -6.40
C LEU A 126 -43.96 -11.61 -7.25
N GLY A 127 -44.01 -12.77 -7.91
CA GLY A 127 -45.22 -13.25 -8.53
C GLY A 127 -46.27 -13.34 -7.44
N THR A 128 -47.20 -12.39 -7.43
CA THR A 128 -48.45 -12.50 -6.72
C THR A 128 -49.23 -13.63 -7.37
N THR A 129 -49.10 -14.84 -6.83
CA THR A 129 -50.07 -15.91 -7.07
C THR A 129 -51.17 -15.78 -6.01
N ALA A 130 -52.30 -15.25 -6.44
CA ALA A 130 -53.69 -15.54 -6.06
C ALA A 130 -54.55 -14.28 -6.22
#